data_AF-A0A538HJ85-F1
#
_entry.id   AF-A0A538HJ85-F1
#
_cell.length_a   1.000
_cell.length_b   1.000
_cell.length_c   1.000
_cell.angle_alpha   90.00
_cell.angle_beta   90.00
_cell.angle_gamma   90.00
#
_symmetry.space_group_name_H-M   'P 1'
#
loop_
_entity.id
_entity.type
_entity.pdbx_description
1 polymer ?
#
loop_
_entity_poly.entity_id
_entity_poly.type
_entity_poly.pdbx_seq_one_letter_code
_entity_poly.pdbx_strand_id
1 'polypeptide(L)' 'MNLQPLEDRIVVRPGEQEATTASGIVIPDTAKEKPQQGDVLAVGPGRRAEQS' A
#
# COMPACT_ATOMS: atom_id res chain seq x y z
N MET A 1 4.31 6.46 -18.14
CA MET A 1 4.43 7.26 -16.91
C MET A 1 5.47 6.59 -16.03
N ASN A 2 6.61 7.24 -15.78
CA ASN A 2 7.62 6.76 -14.84
C ASN A 2 7.43 7.51 -13.52
N LEU A 3 6.75 6.87 -12.56
CA LEU A 3 6.61 7.42 -11.22
C LEU A 3 7.82 6.97 -10.40
N GLN A 4 8.78 7.87 -10.21
CA GLN A 4 9.96 7.62 -9.37
C GLN A 4 9.75 8.26 -7.99
N PRO A 5 9.66 7.45 -6.92
CA PRO A 5 9.59 7.96 -5.56
C PRO A 5 10.91 8.65 -5.19
N LEU A 6 10.83 9.72 -4.41
CA LEU A 6 12.00 10.43 -3.87
C LEU A 6 12.38 9.85 -2.51
N GLU A 7 13.68 9.90 -2.19
CA GLU A 7 14.23 9.52 -0.88
C GLU A 7 13.86 8.10 -0.44
N ASP A 8 13.31 7.93 0.76
CA ASP A 8 12.90 6.66 1.36
C ASP A 8 11.43 6.31 1.10
N ARG A 9 10.76 7.05 0.21
CA ARG A 9 9.35 6.83 -0.08
C ARG A 9 9.15 5.64 -1.00
N ILE A 10 8.05 4.93 -0.79
CA ILE A 10 7.59 3.82 -1.64
C ILE A 10 6.21 4.15 -2.19
N VAL A 11 5.98 3.76 -3.45
CA VAL A 11 4.65 3.84 -4.04
C VAL A 11 4.02 2.46 -3.98
N VAL A 12 2.89 2.37 -3.29
CA VAL A 12 2.12 1.15 -3.13
C VAL A 12 0.77 1.31 -3.81
N ARG A 13 0.34 0.29 -4.55
CA ARG A 13 -1.04 0.16 -5.00
C ARG A 13 -1.83 -0.54 -3.88
N PRO A 14 -2.89 0.08 -3.33
CA PRO A 14 -3.74 -0.58 -2.36
C PRO A 14 -4.27 -1.90 -2.93
N GLY A 15 -4.17 -2.98 -2.16
CA GLY A 15 -4.72 -4.29 -2.53
C GLY A 15 -6.25 -4.27 -2.54
N GLU A 16 -6.84 -5.23 -3.24
CA GLU A 16 -8.29 -5.42 -3.23
C GLU A 16 -8.74 -5.84 -1.82
N GLN A 17 -9.80 -5.22 -1.32
CA GLN A 17 -10.39 -5.61 -0.04
C GLN A 17 -11.30 -6.83 -0.23
N GLU A 18 -11.16 -7.81 0.66
CA GLU A 18 -12.06 -8.96 0.70
C GLU A 18 -13.47 -8.51 1.09
N ALA A 19 -14.41 -8.61 0.16
CA ALA A 19 -15.82 -8.26 0.39
C ALA A 19 -16.54 -9.28 1.30
N THR A 20 -15.94 -10.46 1.50
CA THR A 20 -16.51 -11.56 2.26
C THR A 20 -15.43 -12.16 3.14
N THR A 21 -15.66 -12.17 4.45
CA THR A 21 -14.74 -12.82 5.39
C THR A 21 -14.84 -14.35 5.25
N ALA A 22 -13.84 -15.08 5.75
CA ALA A 22 -13.79 -16.55 5.69
C ALA A 22 -15.04 -17.26 6.27
N SER A 23 -15.86 -16.55 7.07
CA SER A 23 -17.11 -17.03 7.67
C SER A 23 -18.38 -16.66 6.87
N GLY A 24 -18.24 -16.09 5.66
CA GLY A 24 -19.36 -15.75 4.79
C GLY A 24 -20.07 -14.43 5.13
N ILE A 25 -19.50 -13.59 6.00
CA ILE A 25 -20.09 -12.30 6.38
C ILE A 25 -19.71 -11.26 5.34
N VAL A 26 -20.72 -10.63 4.73
CA VAL A 26 -20.54 -9.53 3.78
C VAL A 26 -20.31 -8.23 4.54
N ILE A 27 -19.15 -7.62 4.35
CA ILE A 27 -18.82 -6.33 4.96
C ILE A 27 -19.42 -5.20 4.13
N PRO A 28 -20.34 -4.38 4.68
CA PRO A 28 -20.93 -3.27 3.94
C PRO A 28 -19.86 -2.21 3.62
N ASP A 29 -20.02 -1.51 2.49
CA ASP A 29 -19.04 -0.55 1.96
C ASP A 29 -18.64 0.56 2.95
N THR A 30 -19.51 0.88 3.91
CA THR A 30 -19.27 1.91 4.95
C THR A 30 -18.37 1.46 6.08
N ALA A 31 -18.21 0.14 6.30
CA ALA A 31 -17.34 -0.44 7.32
C ALA A 31 -16.00 -0.94 6.75
N LYS A 32 -15.74 -0.68 5.47
CA LYS A 32 -14.50 -1.05 4.79
C LYS A 32 -13.34 -0.20 5.31
N GLU A 33 -12.50 -0.80 6.15
CA GLU A 33 -11.26 -0.19 6.61
C GLU A 33 -10.25 -0.04 5.46
N LYS A 34 -9.32 0.90 5.57
CA LYS A 34 -8.28 1.08 4.54
C LYS A 34 -7.44 -0.21 4.45
N PRO A 35 -7.25 -0.78 3.25
CA PRO A 35 -6.45 -1.99 3.09
C PRO A 35 -5.01 -1.66 3.49
N GLN A 36 -4.50 -2.41 4.47
CA GLN A 36 -3.13 -2.23 4.96
C GLN A 36 -2.11 -2.99 4.08
N GLN A 37 -2.60 -3.86 3.19
CA GLN A 37 -1.79 -4.61 2.23
C GLN A 37 -1.96 -4.05 0.82
N GLY A 38 -0.90 -4.14 0.04
CA GLY A 38 -0.85 -3.66 -1.34
C GLY A 38 0.49 -3.96 -2.00
N ASP A 39 0.52 -3.87 -3.33
CA ASP A 39 1.70 -4.19 -4.12
C ASP A 39 2.61 -2.96 -4.28
N VAL A 40 3.92 -3.17 -4.10
CA VAL A 40 4.93 -2.13 -4.29
C VAL A 40 5.20 -1.95 -5.78
N LEU A 41 4.88 -0.78 -6.32
CA LEU A 41 5.09 -0.45 -7.74
C LEU A 41 6.44 0.23 -7.99
N ALA A 42 6.95 0.98 -7.02
CA ALA A 42 8.23 1.66 -7.13
C ALA A 42 8.84 1.93 -5.75
N VAL A 43 10.17 1.86 -5.68
CA VAL A 43 10.96 2.19 -4.49
C VAL A 43 11.88 3.37 -4.77
N GLY A 44 11.99 4.28 -3.80
CA GLY A 44 12.96 5.37 -3.86
C GLY A 44 14.40 4.87 -3.67
N PRO A 45 15.41 5.72 -3.97
CA PRO A 45 16.83 5.38 -3.84
C PRO A 45 17.28 5.12 -2.38
N GLY A 46 16.40 5.31 -1.39
CA GLY A 46 16.65 5.03 0.02
C GLY A 46 17.00 6.28 0.82
N ARG A 47 16.93 6.16 2.15
CA ARG A 47 17.38 7.20 3.08
C ARG A 47 18.87 7.44 2.79
N ARG A 48 19.25 8.66 2.43
CA ARG A 48 20.68 9.00 2.35
C ARG A 48 21.28 8.73 3.72
N ALA A 49 22.30 7.88 3.81
CA ALA A 49 23.11 7.81 5.01
C ALA A 49 23.64 9.22 5.23
N GLU A 50 23.24 9.88 6.31
CA GLU A 50 23.94 11.04 6.81
C GLU A 50 25.34 10.54 7.15
N GLN A 51 26.29 10.70 6.24
CA GLN A 51 27.69 10.57 6.57
C GLN A 51 27.99 11.71 7.56
N SER A 52 28.33 11.29 8.77
CA SER A 52 28.69 12.11 9.92
C SER A 52 29.69 13.21 9.61
#